data_AF-A0A2N0BGA6-F1
#
_entry.id   AF-A0A2N0BGA6-F1
#
_cell.length_a   1.000
_cell.length_b   1.000
_cell.length_c   1.000
_cell.angle_alpha   90.00
_cell.angle_beta   90.00
_cell.angle_gamma   90.00
#
_symmetry.space_group_name_H-M   'P 1'
#
loop_
_entity.id
_entity.type
_entity.pdbx_description
1 polymer ?
#
loop_
_entity_poly.entity_id
_entity_poly.type
_entity_poly.pdbx_seq_one_letter_code
_entity_poly.pdbx_strand_id
1 'polypeptide(L)'
;MKNETISIQRGRVFQKFFPSKNLEGATVFCSFGTLKSDGYFWKCGQLESTILSNGYIIRMSEENTSKLSIGIFQFDILVERPDSFWPEGKNAHFEYFGILRVQ
;
A
#
# COMPACT_ATOMS: atom_id res chain seq x y z
N MET A 1 -3.98 -0.16 -13.31
CA MET A 1 -4.12 0.31 -11.92
C MET A 1 -5.59 0.36 -11.54
N LYS A 2 -5.96 -0.02 -10.30
CA LYS A 2 -7.33 -0.05 -9.79
C LYS A 2 -7.52 0.98 -8.69
N ASN A 3 -8.62 1.72 -8.71
CA ASN A 3 -8.95 2.71 -7.69
C ASN A 3 -9.69 2.03 -6.51
N GLU A 4 -9.29 2.36 -5.29
CA GLU A 4 -9.82 1.79 -4.06
C GLU A 4 -9.99 2.84 -2.97
N THR A 5 -10.92 2.59 -2.05
CA THR A 5 -11.01 3.33 -0.78
C THR A 5 -10.74 2.39 0.38
N ILE A 6 -9.88 2.83 1.29
CA ILE A 6 -9.49 2.11 2.50
C ILE A 6 -9.89 2.97 3.70
N SER A 7 -10.43 2.34 4.74
CA SER A 7 -10.67 3.00 6.03
C SER A 7 -9.86 2.29 7.10
N ILE A 8 -9.08 3.06 7.86
CA ILE A 8 -8.34 2.62 9.04
C ILE A 8 -9.00 3.26 10.25
N GLN A 9 -9.42 2.43 11.20
CA GLN A 9 -9.86 2.90 12.50
C GLN A 9 -8.66 2.92 13.46
N ARG A 10 -8.42 4.06 14.10
CA ARG A 10 -7.35 4.23 15.08
C ARG A 10 -7.56 3.30 16.28
N GLY A 11 -6.46 2.74 16.77
CA GLY A 11 -6.51 1.80 17.90
C GLY A 11 -7.23 0.50 17.55
N ARG A 12 -7.22 0.10 16.27
CA ARG A 12 -7.66 -1.22 15.82
C ARG A 12 -6.68 -1.81 14.82
N VAL A 13 -6.61 -3.14 14.79
CA VAL A 13 -5.90 -3.84 13.72
C VAL A 13 -6.57 -3.54 12.39
N PHE A 14 -5.77 -3.08 11.42
CA PHE A 14 -6.22 -2.93 10.04
C PHE A 14 -5.64 -4.06 9.19
N GLN A 15 -6.47 -4.67 8.34
CA GLN A 15 -6.04 -5.58 7.29
C GLN A 15 -7.00 -5.52 6.10
N LYS A 16 -6.47 -5.58 4.89
CA LYS A 16 -7.26 -5.72 3.66
C LYS A 16 -6.51 -6.57 2.64
N PHE A 17 -7.24 -7.50 2.01
CA PHE A 17 -6.73 -8.32 0.93
C PHE A 17 -6.89 -7.63 -0.43
N PHE A 18 -5.89 -7.77 -1.29
CA PHE A 18 -5.87 -7.30 -2.66
C PHE A 18 -5.52 -8.45 -3.61
N PRO A 19 -6.39 -8.78 -4.58
CA PRO A 19 -6.10 -9.85 -5.52
C PRO A 19 -5.01 -9.43 -6.50
N SER A 20 -4.05 -10.33 -6.73
CA SER A 20 -2.96 -10.14 -7.68
C SER A 20 -2.38 -11.48 -8.12
N LYS A 21 -1.59 -11.48 -9.20
CA LYS A 21 -1.03 -12.69 -9.83
C LYS A 21 0.48 -12.61 -9.92
N ASN A 22 1.14 -13.75 -10.14
CA ASN A 22 2.58 -13.84 -10.37
C ASN A 22 3.38 -13.16 -9.24
N LEU A 23 3.16 -13.62 -8.00
CA LEU A 23 3.75 -13.02 -6.79
C LEU A 23 4.94 -13.81 -6.23
N GLU A 24 5.36 -14.88 -6.90
CA GLU A 24 6.55 -15.63 -6.49
C GLU A 24 7.79 -14.73 -6.53
N GLY A 25 8.46 -14.60 -5.39
CA GLY A 25 9.60 -13.68 -5.23
C GLY A 25 9.25 -12.19 -5.31
N ALA A 26 7.96 -11.83 -5.34
CA ALA A 26 7.55 -10.43 -5.42
C ALA A 26 7.77 -9.70 -4.08
N THR A 27 7.81 -8.36 -4.15
CA THR A 27 7.74 -7.47 -2.98
C THR A 27 6.60 -6.48 -3.18
N VAL A 28 5.82 -6.24 -2.13
CA VAL A 28 4.68 -5.32 -2.17
C VAL A 28 4.94 -4.15 -1.23
N PHE A 29 4.89 -2.94 -1.78
CA PHE A 29 5.03 -1.70 -1.04
C PHE A 29 3.70 -0.95 -1.04
N CYS A 30 3.28 -0.47 0.11
CA CYS A 30 2.13 0.41 0.21
C CYS A 30 2.45 1.58 1.13
N SER A 31 2.54 2.77 0.56
CA SER A 31 2.73 4.01 1.31
C SER A 31 1.52 4.91 1.16
N PHE A 32 1.29 5.77 2.14
CA PHE A 32 0.23 6.75 2.07
C PHE A 32 0.71 8.10 2.59
N GLY A 33 0.05 9.15 2.14
CA GLY A 33 0.49 10.52 2.34
C GLY A 33 -0.47 11.53 1.78
N THR A 34 -0.05 12.79 1.78
CA THR A 34 -0.83 13.91 1.26
C THR A 34 -0.09 14.54 0.10
N LEU A 35 -0.78 14.73 -1.02
CA LEU A 35 -0.27 15.56 -2.11
C LEU A 35 -0.40 17.03 -1.73
N LYS A 36 0.73 17.73 -1.66
CA LYS A 36 0.76 19.17 -1.43
C LYS A 36 0.48 19.95 -2.71
N SER A 37 0.13 21.22 -2.56
CA SER A 37 -0.25 22.12 -3.66
C SER A 37 0.87 22.37 -4.67
N ASP A 38 2.12 22.16 -4.28
CA ASP A 38 3.31 22.22 -5.12
C ASP A 38 3.57 20.91 -5.90
N GLY A 39 2.68 19.91 -5.78
CA GLY A 39 2.83 18.59 -6.38
C GLY A 39 3.73 17.63 -5.60
N TYR A 40 4.28 18.05 -4.45
CA TYR A 40 5.08 17.17 -3.62
C TYR A 40 4.21 16.19 -2.83
N PHE A 41 4.53 14.90 -2.92
CA PHE A 41 3.88 13.88 -2.10
C PHE A 41 4.56 13.77 -0.74
N TRP A 42 3.87 14.20 0.31
CA TRP A 42 4.35 14.08 1.68
C TRP A 42 3.94 12.72 2.26
N LYS A 43 4.89 11.78 2.37
CA LYS A 43 4.67 10.46 2.97
C LYS A 43 4.29 10.60 4.45
N CYS A 44 3.12 10.11 4.83
CA CYS A 44 2.62 10.10 6.21
C CYS A 44 2.81 8.74 6.89
N GLY A 45 2.85 7.66 6.11
CA GLY A 45 3.02 6.32 6.66
C GLY A 45 3.25 5.25 5.61
N GLN A 46 3.45 4.04 6.10
CA GLN A 46 3.61 2.84 5.30
C GLN A 46 2.84 1.70 5.96
N LEU A 47 2.22 0.87 5.13
CA LEU A 47 1.51 -0.31 5.55
C LEU A 47 2.40 -1.53 5.31
N GLU A 48 2.31 -2.51 6.21
CA GLU A 48 2.98 -3.79 6.03
C GLU A 48 2.26 -4.61 4.97
N SER A 49 2.98 -5.48 4.28
CA SER A 49 2.41 -6.40 3.31
C SER A 49 2.77 -7.85 3.63
N THR A 50 1.88 -8.77 3.27
CA THR A 50 2.12 -10.21 3.32
C THR A 50 1.61 -10.81 2.03
N ILE A 51 2.51 -11.46 1.29
CA ILE A 51 2.19 -12.08 0.00
C ILE A 51 1.55 -13.44 0.22
N LEU A 52 0.52 -13.71 -0.56
CA LEU A 52 -0.21 -14.97 -0.66
C LEU A 52 -0.16 -15.46 -2.11
N SER A 53 -0.59 -16.70 -2.36
CA SER A 53 -0.58 -17.28 -3.71
C SER A 53 -1.51 -16.56 -4.70
N ASN A 54 -2.59 -15.93 -4.22
CA ASN A 54 -3.62 -15.28 -5.04
C ASN A 54 -3.72 -13.76 -4.84
N GLY A 55 -2.78 -13.15 -4.13
CA GLY A 55 -2.84 -11.74 -3.78
C GLY A 55 -1.93 -11.40 -2.61
N TYR A 56 -2.22 -10.29 -1.95
CA TYR A 56 -1.48 -9.86 -0.77
C TYR A 56 -2.42 -9.19 0.22
N ILE A 57 -2.06 -9.29 1.50
CA ILE A 57 -2.70 -8.55 2.58
C ILE A 57 -1.86 -7.34 2.87
N ILE A 58 -2.48 -6.17 2.90
CA ILE A 58 -1.90 -4.96 3.47
C ILE A 58 -2.45 -4.80 4.88
N ARG A 59 -1.60 -4.48 5.87
CA ARG A 59 -1.98 -4.43 7.27
C ARG A 59 -1.25 -3.37 8.09
N MET A 60 -1.80 -3.06 9.25
CA MET A 60 -1.17 -2.23 10.29
C MET A 60 -1.65 -2.70 11.66
N SER A 61 -0.72 -2.79 12.61
CA SER A 61 -1.02 -3.15 13.99
C SER A 61 -1.86 -2.08 14.68
N GLU A 62 -2.60 -2.47 15.72
CA GLU A 62 -3.37 -1.56 16.57
C GLU A 62 -2.50 -0.43 17.16
N GLU A 63 -1.29 -0.77 17.62
CA GLU A 63 -0.35 0.22 18.16
C GLU A 63 -0.02 1.28 17.11
N ASN A 64 0.23 0.87 15.87
CA ASN A 64 0.57 1.79 14.79
C ASN A 64 -0.64 2.58 14.30
N THR A 65 -1.84 1.98 14.20
CA THR A 65 -3.04 2.73 13.83
C THR A 65 -3.43 3.75 14.89
N SER A 66 -3.16 3.49 16.18
CA SER A 66 -3.45 4.43 17.27
C SER A 66 -2.66 5.75 17.15
N LYS A 67 -1.45 5.69 16.56
CA LYS A 67 -0.53 6.82 16.37
C LYS A 67 -0.84 7.66 15.13
N LEU A 68 -1.71 7.19 14.24
CA LEU A 68 -2.07 7.92 13.03
C LEU A 68 -2.87 9.18 13.35
N SER A 69 -2.64 10.24 12.58
CA SER A 69 -3.50 11.41 12.56
C SER A 69 -4.80 11.11 11.83
N ILE A 70 -5.93 11.54 12.39
CA ILE A 70 -7.24 11.49 11.70
C ILE A 70 -7.16 12.35 10.44
N GLY A 71 -7.68 11.84 9.33
CA GLY A 71 -7.62 12.55 8.07
C GLY A 71 -7.90 11.71 6.84
N ILE A 72 -7.74 12.35 5.68
CA ILE A 72 -7.87 11.72 4.37
C ILE A 72 -6.50 11.82 3.69
N PHE A 73 -6.01 10.67 3.25
CA PHE A 73 -4.72 10.50 2.61
C PHE A 73 -4.91 9.83 1.24
N GLN A 74 -3.89 9.94 0.40
CA GLN A 74 -3.75 9.14 -0.80
C GLN A 74 -2.80 7.99 -0.53
N PHE A 75 -3.04 6.85 -1.18
CA PHE A 75 -2.12 5.72 -1.14
C PHE A 75 -1.93 5.14 -2.54
N ASP A 76 -0.83 4.43 -2.69
CA ASP A 76 -0.52 3.58 -3.83
C ASP A 76 -0.01 2.22 -3.33
N ILE A 77 -0.16 1.21 -4.18
CA ILE A 77 0.42 -0.11 -3.99
C ILE A 77 1.30 -0.43 -5.20
N LEU A 78 2.60 -0.45 -4.95
CA LEU A 78 3.62 -0.87 -5.90
C LEU A 78 3.94 -2.35 -5.66
N VAL A 79 3.92 -3.14 -6.74
CA VAL A 79 4.32 -4.54 -6.71
C VAL A 79 5.53 -4.74 -7.59
N GLU A 80 6.65 -5.06 -6.97
CA GLU A 80 7.89 -5.43 -7.65
C GLU A 80 7.94 -6.95 -7.84
N ARG A 81 8.20 -7.39 -9.06
CA ARG A 81 8.33 -8.81 -9.41
C ARG A 81 9.72 -9.09 -9.98
N PRO A 82 10.31 -10.26 -9.72
CA PRO A 82 11.48 -10.70 -10.46
C PRO A 82 11.17 -10.76 -11.96
N ASP A 83 12.06 -10.19 -12.77
CA ASP A 83 11.92 -10.19 -14.22
C ASP A 83 13.31 -10.12 -14.86
N SER A 84 13.75 -11.24 -15.44
CA SER A 84 15.08 -11.37 -16.05
C SER A 84 15.27 -10.53 -17.31
N PHE A 85 14.18 -10.01 -17.90
CA PHE A 85 14.25 -9.15 -19.09
C PHE A 85 14.45 -7.67 -18.73
N TRP A 86 14.33 -7.30 -17.45
CA TRP A 86 14.57 -5.94 -16.99
C TRP A 86 16.02 -5.77 -16.52
N PRO A 87 16.67 -4.62 -16.80
CA PRO A 87 18.07 -4.39 -16.45
C PRO A 87 18.39 -4.61 -14.97
N GLU A 88 17.45 -4.32 -14.07
CA GLU A 88 17.61 -4.47 -12.62
C GLU A 88 17.15 -5.85 -12.09
N GLY A 89 16.77 -6.77 -12.98
CA GLY A 89 16.23 -8.08 -12.63
C GLY A 89 14.84 -8.03 -11.97
N LYS A 90 14.22 -6.84 -11.95
CA LYS A 90 12.93 -6.58 -11.34
C LYS A 90 12.09 -5.64 -12.20
N ASN A 91 10.79 -5.85 -12.16
CA ASN A 91 9.80 -5.05 -12.85
C ASN A 91 8.73 -4.60 -11.84
N ALA A 92 8.53 -3.28 -11.73
CA ALA A 92 7.67 -2.67 -10.73
C ALA A 92 6.39 -2.12 -11.37
N HIS A 93 5.24 -2.49 -10.81
CA HIS A 93 3.92 -2.05 -11.31
C HIS A 93 3.06 -1.50 -10.19
N PHE A 94 2.49 -0.31 -10.40
CA PHE A 94 1.42 0.18 -9.55
C PHE A 94 0.13 -0.58 -9.87
N GLU A 95 -0.40 -1.29 -8.88
CA GLU A 95 -1.60 -2.12 -9.04
C GLU A 95 -2.85 -1.45 -8.51
N TYR A 96 -2.76 -0.85 -7.34
CA TYR A 96 -3.86 -0.15 -6.67
C TYR A 96 -3.43 1.24 -6.25
N PHE A 97 -4.41 2.13 -6.18
CA PHE A 97 -4.26 3.48 -5.66
C PHE A 97 -5.59 3.97 -5.14
N GLY A 98 -5.60 5.07 -4.41
CA GLY A 98 -6.82 5.79 -4.11
C GLY A 98 -6.76 6.48 -2.77
N ILE A 99 -7.86 6.43 -2.04
CA ILE A 99 -8.05 7.21 -0.81
C ILE A 99 -7.98 6.32 0.42
N LEU A 100 -7.19 6.74 1.41
CA LEU A 100 -7.12 6.16 2.74
C LEU A 100 -7.72 7.14 3.75
N ARG A 101 -8.77 6.72 4.46
CA ARG A 101 -9.41 7.49 5.52
C ARG A 101 -8.98 6.95 6.88
N VAL A 102 -8.43 7.79 7.73
CA VAL A 102 -8.14 7.45 9.14
C VAL A 102 -9.22 8.06 10.02
N GLN A 103 -9.87 7.22 10.83
CA GLN A 103 -10.98 7.58 11.72
C GLN A 103 -10.65 7.21 13.17
#